data_AF-A0A7V9DMH8-F1
#
_entry.id   AF-A0A7V9DMH8-F1
#
_cell.length_a   1.000
_cell.length_b   1.000
_cell.length_c   1.000
_cell.angle_alpha   90.00
_cell.angle_beta   90.00
_cell.angle_gamma   90.00
#
_symmetry.space_group_name_H-M   'P 1'
#
loop_
_entity.id
_entity.type
_entity.pdbx_description
1 polymer ?
#
loop_
_entity_poly.entity_id
_entity_poly.type
_entity_poly.pdbx_seq_one_letter_code
_entity_poly.pdbx_strand_id
1 'polypeptide(L)'
;YDAAEERDFRRGLERAGFGSDLTRDDMEALGFYVCVADLEDELIRSLGATAVEHIIDAQGELRSFRTLQQQPAQQGRTIEQQLRRFMGTRGGRKIQYAPVLVEALDLTRVPRSLDRVLAHV
;
A
#
# COMPACT_ATOMS: atom_id res chain seq x y z
N TYR A 1 -7.15 3.40 5.26
CA TYR A 1 -6.60 4.76 5.06
C TYR A 1 -5.10 4.73 5.32
N ASP A 2 -4.35 5.75 4.94
CA ASP A 2 -2.93 5.85 5.31
C ASP A 2 -2.67 6.82 6.48
N ALA A 3 -1.50 6.75 7.10
CA ALA A 3 -1.20 7.55 8.29
C ALA A 3 -1.29 9.07 8.06
N ALA A 4 -1.09 9.55 6.82
CA ALA A 4 -1.22 10.97 6.50
C ALA A 4 -2.70 11.42 6.46
N GLU A 5 -3.62 10.50 6.14
CA GLU A 5 -5.06 10.73 6.09
C GLU A 5 -5.77 10.56 7.45
N GLU A 6 -5.08 10.08 8.49
CA GLU A 6 -5.69 9.68 9.76
C GLU A 6 -6.59 10.77 10.37
N ARG A 7 -6.13 12.03 10.35
CA ARG A 7 -6.89 13.16 10.91
C ARG A 7 -8.21 13.40 10.16
N ASP A 8 -8.23 13.18 8.85
CA ASP A 8 -9.42 13.39 8.05
C ASP A 8 -10.43 12.25 8.24
N PHE A 9 -9.95 11.01 8.38
CA PHE A 9 -10.78 9.87 8.76
C PHE A 9 -11.38 10.04 10.15
N ARG A 10 -10.57 10.39 11.16
CA ARG A 10 -11.04 10.71 12.52
C ARG A 10 -12.20 11.71 12.49
N ARG A 11 -11.96 12.86 11.84
CA ARG A 11 -12.96 13.92 11.72
C ARG A 11 -14.23 13.46 11.00
N GLY A 12 -14.09 12.61 9.97
CA GLY A 12 -15.22 12.04 9.26
C GLY A 12 -16.08 11.14 10.16
N LEU A 13 -15.45 10.27 10.94
CA LEU A 13 -16.13 9.35 11.85
C LEU A 13 -16.84 10.06 13.00
N GLU A 14 -16.19 11.07 13.60
CA GLU A 14 -16.79 11.88 14.65
C GLU A 14 -18.03 12.63 14.14
N ARG A 15 -17.94 13.21 12.94
CA ARG A 15 -19.08 13.88 12.29
C ARG A 15 -20.22 12.94 11.94
N ALA A 16 -19.91 11.67 11.67
CA ALA A 16 -20.92 10.63 11.42
C ALA A 16 -21.52 10.06 12.72
N GLY A 17 -21.06 10.51 13.90
CA GLY A 17 -21.63 10.12 15.19
C GLY A 17 -21.01 8.87 15.82
N PHE A 18 -19.84 8.43 15.36
CA PHE A 18 -19.15 7.24 15.91
C PHE A 18 -18.34 7.51 17.20
N GLY A 19 -18.43 8.72 17.77
CA GLY A 19 -17.75 9.12 19.00
C GLY A 19 -17.12 10.50 18.90
N SER A 20 -16.26 10.84 19.87
CA SER A 20 -15.50 12.09 19.94
C SER A 20 -14.09 11.83 20.45
N ASP A 21 -13.11 12.60 19.98
CA ASP A 21 -11.69 12.46 20.32
C ASP A 21 -11.16 11.04 20.04
N LEU A 22 -11.58 10.45 18.92
CA LEU A 22 -11.30 9.04 18.61
C LEU A 22 -9.79 8.80 18.49
N THR A 23 -9.29 7.84 19.25
CA THR A 23 -7.91 7.34 19.10
C THR A 23 -7.81 6.40 17.89
N ARG A 24 -6.58 6.03 17.52
CA ARG A 24 -6.37 5.03 16.47
C ARG A 24 -7.02 3.69 16.85
N ASP A 25 -6.88 3.27 18.11
CA ASP A 25 -7.45 2.01 18.59
C ASP A 25 -8.99 2.04 18.53
N ASP A 26 -9.60 3.18 18.84
CA ASP A 26 -11.05 3.36 18.69
C ASP A 26 -11.48 3.23 17.22
N MET A 27 -10.73 3.82 16.29
CA MET A 27 -11.02 3.70 14.86
C MET A 27 -10.80 2.27 14.34
N GLU A 28 -9.79 1.55 14.84
CA GLU A 28 -9.58 0.14 14.51
C GLU A 28 -10.71 -0.75 15.05
N ALA A 29 -11.26 -0.45 16.22
CA ALA A 29 -12.43 -1.14 16.77
C ALA A 29 -13.68 -0.91 15.91
N LEU A 30 -13.76 0.22 15.20
CA LEU A 30 -14.79 0.54 14.21
C LEU A 30 -14.52 -0.08 12.82
N GLY A 31 -13.45 -0.87 12.66
CA GLY A 31 -13.10 -1.52 11.39
C GLY A 31 -12.22 -0.66 10.46
N PHE A 32 -11.71 0.49 10.92
CA PHE A 32 -10.84 1.36 10.13
C PHE A 32 -9.38 1.14 10.48
N TYR A 33 -8.65 0.48 9.57
CA TYR A 33 -7.24 0.14 9.77
C TYR A 33 -6.30 1.00 8.92
N VAL A 34 -5.14 1.35 9.50
CA VAL A 34 -4.15 2.25 8.92
C VAL A 34 -3.04 1.51 8.17
N CYS A 35 -2.68 2.01 6.99
CA CYS A 35 -1.41 1.70 6.31
C CYS A 35 -0.37 2.76 6.70
N VAL A 36 0.90 2.36 6.88
CA VAL A 36 1.92 3.34 7.28
C VAL A 36 2.11 4.41 6.20
N ALA A 37 2.31 4.00 4.95
CA ALA A 37 2.54 4.92 3.84
C ALA A 37 1.44 4.86 2.77
N ASP A 38 1.10 3.66 2.30
CA ASP A 38 -0.10 3.31 1.52
C ASP A 38 -0.16 1.78 1.38
N LEU A 39 -1.21 1.26 0.73
CA LEU A 39 -1.35 -0.18 0.54
C LEU A 39 -0.22 -0.77 -0.31
N GLU A 40 0.25 -0.06 -1.33
CA GLU A 40 1.33 -0.56 -2.18
C GLU A 40 2.64 -0.71 -1.40
N ASP A 41 2.98 0.21 -0.50
CA ASP A 41 4.11 0.07 0.41
C ASP A 41 3.99 -1.19 1.28
N GLU A 42 2.82 -1.42 1.88
CA GLU A 42 2.56 -2.60 2.72
C GLU A 42 2.74 -3.92 1.93
N LEU A 43 2.20 -3.97 0.70
CA LEU A 43 2.32 -5.14 -0.18
C LEU A 43 3.78 -5.36 -0.61
N ILE A 44 4.50 -4.31 -0.99
CA ILE A 44 5.90 -4.40 -1.40
C ILE A 44 6.78 -4.89 -0.24
N ARG A 45 6.56 -4.41 0.99
CA ARG A 45 7.30 -4.88 2.18
C ARG A 45 7.02 -6.35 2.51
N SER A 46 5.78 -6.80 2.30
CA SER A 46 5.37 -8.17 2.60
C SER A 46 5.91 -9.18 1.57
N LEU A 47 5.88 -8.82 0.29
CA LEU A 47 6.40 -9.63 -0.81
C LEU A 47 7.93 -9.58 -0.92
N GLY A 48 8.51 -8.41 -0.63
CA GLY A 48 9.91 -8.09 -0.90
C GLY A 48 10.16 -7.64 -2.34
N ALA A 49 11.18 -6.80 -2.52
CA ALA A 49 11.48 -6.16 -3.80
C ALA A 49 11.69 -7.15 -4.97
N THR A 50 12.38 -8.27 -4.73
CA THR A 50 12.67 -9.28 -5.76
C THR A 50 11.39 -9.89 -6.34
N ALA A 51 10.44 -10.29 -5.49
CA ALA A 51 9.17 -10.86 -5.96
C ALA A 51 8.37 -9.84 -6.78
N VAL A 52 8.35 -8.58 -6.34
CA VAL A 52 7.66 -7.50 -7.06
C VAL A 52 8.33 -7.21 -8.42
N GLU A 53 9.66 -7.24 -8.50
CA GLU A 53 10.37 -7.11 -9.79
C GLU A 53 10.01 -8.24 -10.77
N HIS A 54 9.88 -9.49 -10.29
CA HIS A 54 9.42 -10.60 -11.12
C HIS A 54 7.97 -10.41 -11.60
N ILE A 55 7.09 -9.87 -10.78
CA ILE A 55 5.71 -9.53 -11.18
C ILE A 55 5.73 -8.46 -12.29
N ILE A 56 6.54 -7.40 -12.13
CA ILE A 56 6.69 -6.35 -13.15
C ILE A 56 7.22 -6.93 -14.47
N ASP A 57 8.16 -7.88 -14.41
CA ASP A 57 8.68 -8.58 -15.59
C ASP A 57 7.61 -9.44 -16.27
N ALA A 58 6.81 -10.18 -15.49
CA ALA A 58 5.68 -10.95 -16.00
C ALA A 58 4.60 -10.06 -16.64
N GLN A 59 4.46 -8.80 -16.21
CA GLN A 59 3.60 -7.79 -16.85
C GLN A 59 4.26 -7.14 -18.09
N GLY A 60 5.48 -7.53 -18.46
CA GLY A 60 6.22 -6.98 -19.60
C GLY A 60 6.73 -5.55 -19.37
N GLU A 61 6.75 -5.06 -18.13
CA GLU A 61 7.07 -3.67 -17.83
C GLU A 61 8.46 -3.47 -17.20
N LEU A 62 9.29 -4.53 -17.12
CA LEU A 62 10.62 -4.46 -16.49
C LEU A 62 11.51 -3.40 -17.14
N ARG A 63 11.50 -3.28 -18.47
CA ARG A 63 12.24 -2.22 -19.18
C ARG A 63 11.81 -0.83 -18.71
N SER A 64 10.51 -0.61 -18.55
CA SER A 64 9.97 0.67 -18.07
C SER A 64 10.41 0.95 -16.64
N PHE A 65 10.47 -0.08 -15.79
CA PHE A 65 10.99 0.05 -14.42
C PHE A 65 12.47 0.43 -14.43
N ARG A 66 13.30 -0.25 -15.22
CA ARG A 66 14.73 0.10 -15.35
C ARG A 66 14.94 1.54 -15.84
N THR A 67 14.12 2.03 -16.77
CA THR A 67 14.16 3.44 -17.20
C THR A 67 13.82 4.39 -16.05
N LEU A 68 12.86 4.06 -15.19
CA LEU A 68 12.55 4.86 -14.01
C LEU A 68 13.75 4.90 -13.03
N GLN A 69 14.42 3.77 -12.80
CA GLN A 69 15.57 3.70 -11.88
C GLN A 69 16.73 4.60 -12.32
N GLN A 70 16.88 4.87 -13.62
CA GLN A 70 17.91 5.76 -14.16
C GLN A 70 17.61 7.26 -13.94
N GLN A 71 16.41 7.61 -13.50
CA GLN A 71 16.05 9.02 -13.29
C GLN A 71 16.78 9.59 -12.06
N PRO A 72 17.29 10.84 -12.12
CA PRO A 72 18.00 11.46 -11.00
C PRO A 72 17.21 11.46 -9.69
N ALA A 73 15.89 11.66 -9.75
CA ALA A 73 15.02 11.66 -8.57
C ALA A 73 14.93 10.31 -7.83
N GLN A 74 15.37 9.20 -8.46
CA GLN A 74 15.41 7.87 -7.86
C GLN A 74 16.77 7.52 -7.25
N GLN A 75 17.81 8.32 -7.53
CA GLN A 75 19.13 8.11 -6.95
C GLN A 75 19.07 8.24 -5.41
N GLY A 76 19.68 7.30 -4.71
CA GLY A 76 19.66 7.25 -3.23
C GLY A 76 18.37 6.70 -2.60
N ARG A 77 17.34 6.39 -3.40
CA ARG A 77 16.13 5.70 -2.91
C ARG A 77 16.35 4.19 -2.85
N THR A 78 15.68 3.53 -1.91
CA THR A 78 15.65 2.06 -1.85
C THR A 78 14.85 1.49 -3.03
N ILE A 79 15.04 0.21 -3.34
CA ILE A 79 14.32 -0.45 -4.44
C ILE A 79 12.81 -0.43 -4.17
N GLU A 80 12.38 -0.64 -2.92
CA GLU A 80 10.97 -0.59 -2.50
C GLU A 80 10.35 0.79 -2.77
N GLN A 81 11.08 1.86 -2.46
CA GLN A 81 10.62 3.22 -2.75
C GLN A 81 10.52 3.50 -4.25
N GLN A 82 11.42 2.93 -5.05
CA GLN A 82 11.38 3.03 -6.52
C GLN A 82 10.21 2.23 -7.09
N LEU A 83 9.95 1.02 -6.58
CA LEU A 83 8.79 0.18 -6.95
C LEU A 83 7.49 0.88 -6.63
N ARG A 84 7.35 1.42 -5.42
CA ARG A 84 6.18 2.21 -5.01
C ARG A 84 5.99 3.41 -5.93
N ARG A 85 7.08 4.13 -6.24
CA ARG A 85 7.03 5.25 -7.19
C ARG A 85 6.60 4.79 -8.58
N PHE A 86 7.08 3.64 -9.05
CA PHE A 86 6.74 3.06 -10.35
C PHE A 86 5.24 2.76 -10.48
N MET A 87 4.61 2.21 -9.44
CA MET A 87 3.16 1.99 -9.39
C MET A 87 2.37 3.29 -9.49
N GLY A 88 2.93 4.40 -8.99
CA GLY A 88 2.33 5.74 -9.05
C GLY A 88 2.64 6.57 -10.30
N THR A 89 3.36 6.05 -11.30
CA THR A 89 3.79 6.85 -12.47
C THR A 89 2.68 7.19 -13.46
N ARG A 90 1.62 6.40 -13.51
CA ARG A 90 0.52 6.55 -14.47
C ARG A 90 -0.81 6.23 -13.81
N GLY A 91 -1.86 6.94 -14.21
CA GLY A 91 -3.22 6.59 -13.83
C GLY A 91 -3.52 5.14 -14.22
N GLY A 92 -4.19 4.40 -13.33
CA GLY A 92 -4.61 3.01 -13.56
C GLY A 92 -3.59 1.94 -13.17
N ARG A 93 -2.29 2.24 -13.07
CA ARG A 93 -1.29 1.22 -12.68
C ARG A 93 -1.54 0.64 -11.30
N LYS A 94 -1.93 1.47 -10.33
CA LYS A 94 -2.31 0.98 -8.99
C LYS A 94 -3.43 -0.07 -9.06
N ILE A 95 -4.45 0.16 -9.89
CA ILE A 95 -5.56 -0.77 -10.10
C ILE A 95 -5.09 -2.04 -10.82
N GLN A 96 -4.19 -1.92 -11.79
CA GLN A 96 -3.62 -3.05 -12.51
C GLN A 96 -2.76 -3.94 -11.60
N TYR A 97 -1.93 -3.35 -10.75
CA TYR A 97 -0.97 -4.09 -9.94
C TYR A 97 -1.56 -4.63 -8.63
N ALA A 98 -2.60 -3.99 -8.07
CA ALA A 98 -3.17 -4.44 -6.80
C ALA A 98 -3.60 -5.92 -6.81
N PRO A 99 -4.35 -6.44 -7.81
CA PRO A 99 -4.72 -7.85 -7.85
C PRO A 99 -3.51 -8.79 -7.92
N VAL A 100 -2.56 -8.53 -8.82
CA VAL A 100 -1.41 -9.42 -9.02
C VAL A 100 -0.43 -9.41 -7.85
N LEU A 101 -0.33 -8.30 -7.11
CA LEU A 101 0.45 -8.25 -5.86
C LEU A 101 -0.26 -9.04 -4.75
N VAL A 102 -1.58 -8.93 -4.64
CA VAL A 102 -2.37 -9.67 -3.65
C VAL A 102 -2.35 -11.17 -3.94
N GLU A 103 -2.48 -11.59 -5.21
CA GLU A 103 -2.39 -13.00 -5.62
C GLU A 103 -1.04 -13.63 -5.31
N ALA A 104 0.02 -12.84 -5.31
CA ALA A 104 1.37 -13.30 -4.98
C ALA A 104 1.66 -13.36 -3.47
N LEU A 105 0.76 -12.85 -2.61
CA LEU A 105 0.96 -12.87 -1.17
C LEU A 105 0.87 -14.30 -0.61
N ASP A 106 1.86 -14.65 0.19
CA ASP A 106 1.73 -15.75 1.14
C ASP A 106 0.73 -15.34 2.24
N LEU A 107 -0.29 -16.18 2.49
CA LEU A 107 -1.30 -15.92 3.51
C LEU A 107 -0.72 -15.83 4.94
N THR A 108 0.50 -16.32 5.16
CA THR A 108 1.23 -16.14 6.43
C THR A 108 1.94 -14.79 6.54
N ARG A 109 1.94 -13.99 5.47
CA ARG A 109 2.62 -12.69 5.38
C ARG A 109 1.69 -11.57 4.92
N VAL A 110 0.41 -11.69 5.19
CA VAL A 110 -0.58 -10.65 4.85
C VAL A 110 -0.29 -9.39 5.67
N PRO A 111 -0.30 -8.19 5.07
CA PRO A 111 -0.21 -6.94 5.81
C PRO A 111 -1.27 -6.85 6.91
N ARG A 112 -0.88 -6.38 8.10
CA ARG A 112 -1.78 -6.27 9.27
C ARG A 112 -3.09 -5.56 8.93
N SER A 113 -3.03 -4.48 8.15
CA SER A 113 -4.23 -3.74 7.77
C SER A 113 -5.22 -4.58 6.97
N LEU A 114 -4.75 -5.41 6.03
CA LEU A 114 -5.60 -6.32 5.26
C LEU A 114 -6.12 -7.49 6.10
N ASP A 115 -5.24 -8.11 6.89
CA ASP A 115 -5.60 -9.22 7.79
C ASP A 115 -6.72 -8.79 8.76
N ARG A 116 -6.59 -7.60 9.35
CA ARG A 116 -7.58 -7.05 10.27
C ARG A 116 -8.90 -6.67 9.61
N VAL A 117 -8.87 -6.11 8.40
CA VAL A 117 -10.11 -5.86 7.63
C VAL A 117 -10.84 -7.18 7.37
N LEU A 118 -10.14 -8.22 6.93
CA LEU A 118 -10.74 -9.53 6.64
C LEU A 118 -11.28 -10.23 7.89
N ALA A 119 -10.65 -10.03 9.05
CA ALA A 119 -11.13 -10.56 10.32
C ALA A 119 -12.32 -9.79 10.91
N HIS A 120 -12.63 -8.59 10.40
CA HIS A 120 -13.70 -7.72 10.89
C HIS A 120 -15.02 -7.87 10.11
N VAL A 121 -14.99 -8.51 8.93
CA VAL A 121 -16.16 -8.73 8.06
C VAL A 121 -16.93 -10.01 8.36
#